data_AF-A0A328S8L4-F1
#
_entry.id   AF-A0A328S8L4-F1
#
_cell.length_a   1.000
_cell.length_b   1.000
_cell.length_c   1.000
_cell.angle_alpha   90.00
_cell.angle_beta   90.00
_cell.angle_gamma   90.00
#
_symmetry.space_group_name_H-M   'P 1'
#
loop_
_entity.id
_entity.type
_entity.pdbx_description
1 polymer ?
#
loop_
_entity_poly.entity_id
_entity_poly.type
_entity_poly.pdbx_seq_one_letter_code
_entity_poly.pdbx_strand_id
1 'polypeptide(L)' 'MLSITRSEGNFIINIYLILTDDNKKIKVFGCTHLDELMDEVAINDYIRITYNGLKKTSNGYNMKIFNVERRINDEEE' A
#
# COMPACT_ATOMS: atom_id res chain seq x y z
N MET A 1 1.40 -5.40 10.93
CA MET A 1 1.94 -5.09 9.58
C MET A 1 3.46 -5.08 9.67
N LEU A 2 4.18 -5.62 8.68
CA LEU A 2 5.65 -5.56 8.65
C LEU A 2 6.08 -4.77 7.42
N SER A 3 6.91 -3.73 7.60
CA SER A 3 7.57 -3.03 6.49
C SER A 3 8.98 -3.59 6.28
N ILE A 4 9.37 -3.75 5.02
CA ILE A 4 10.73 -4.09 4.63
C ILE A 4 11.20 -3.01 3.66
N THR A 5 12.20 -2.24 4.06
CA THR A 5 12.83 -1.24 3.21
C THR A 5 13.96 -1.89 2.42
N ARG A 6 13.92 -1.76 1.09
CA ARG A 6 14.99 -2.21 0.19
C ARG A 6 15.55 -1.02 -0.59
N SER A 7 16.87 -0.95 -0.66
CA SER A 7 17.58 -0.03 -1.54
C SER A 7 17.97 -0.78 -2.82
N GLU A 8 17.53 -0.29 -3.98
CA GLU A 8 18.03 -0.70 -5.29
C GLU A 8 18.57 0.53 -6.02
N GLY A 9 19.87 0.78 -5.89
CA GLY A 9 20.52 1.99 -6.40
C GLY A 9 20.08 3.24 -5.63
N ASN A 10 19.70 4.31 -6.35
CA ASN A 10 19.19 5.57 -5.77
C ASN A 10 17.71 5.50 -5.35
N PHE A 11 17.02 4.39 -5.57
CA PHE A 11 15.62 4.23 -5.24
C PHE A 11 15.47 3.48 -3.92
N ILE A 12 14.80 4.11 -2.95
CA ILE A 12 14.30 3.45 -1.75
C ILE A 12 12.92 2.89 -2.09
N ILE A 13 12.78 1.58 -2.01
CA ILE A 13 11.51 0.88 -2.24
C ILE A 13 11.07 0.32 -0.90
N ASN A 14 9.96 0.85 -0.38
CA ASN A 14 9.30 0.28 0.77
C ASN A 14 8.36 -0.82 0.30
N ILE A 15 8.48 -2.01 0.90
CA ILE A 15 7.58 -3.13 0.63
C ILE A 15 6.81 -3.42 1.91
N TYR A 16 5.48 -3.31 1.81
CA TYR A 16 4.59 -3.61 2.90
C TYR A 16 4.08 -5.04 2.77
N LEU A 17 4.27 -5.82 3.83
CA LEU A 17 3.69 -7.15 3.98
C LEU A 17 2.45 -7.04 4.87
N ILE A 18 1.29 -7.21 4.23
CA ILE A 18 0.00 -7.23 4.88
C ILE A 18 -0.42 -8.69 5.04
N LEU A 19 -0.70 -9.10 6.28
CA LEU A 19 -1.31 -10.39 6.57
C LEU A 19 -2.81 -10.16 6.67
N THR A 20 -3.59 -10.85 5.83
CA THR A 20 -5.05 -10.81 5.89
C THR A 20 -5.57 -11.78 6.93
N ASP A 21 -6.83 -11.64 7.34
CA ASP A 21 -7.50 -12.57 8.26
C ASP A 21 -7.53 -14.02 7.72
N ASP A 22 -7.56 -14.18 6.40
CA ASP A 22 -7.40 -15.46 5.70
C ASP A 22 -5.97 -16.07 5.76
N ASN A 23 -5.05 -15.51 6.54
CA ASN A 23 -3.62 -15.85 6.57
C ASN A 23 -2.89 -15.68 5.22
N LYS A 24 -3.44 -14.92 4.26
CA LYS A 24 -2.77 -14.62 3.00
C LYS A 24 -1.81 -13.45 3.20
N LYS A 25 -0.61 -13.58 2.62
CA LYS A 25 0.41 -12.52 2.62
C LYS A 25 0.30 -11.71 1.33
N ILE A 26 -0.09 -10.45 1.45
CA ILE A 26 -0.13 -9.50 0.34
C ILE A 26 1.11 -8.63 0.41
N LYS A 27 1.87 -8.60 -0.68
CA LYS A 27 2.98 -7.65 -0.87
C LYS A 27 2.44 -6.43 -1.60
N VAL A 28 2.45 -5.29 -0.92
CA VAL A 28 2.16 -3.99 -1.52
C VAL A 28 3.49 -3.29 -1.73
N PHE A 29 3.77 -2.95 -2.99
CA PHE A 29 4.92 -2.13 -3.33
C PHE A 29 4.55 -0.68 -3.00
N GLY A 30 5.28 -0.10 -2.05
CA GLY A 30 5.17 1.28 -1.65
C GLY A 30 5.59 2.17 -2.81
N CYS A 31 4.60 2.75 -3.47
CA CYS A 31 4.80 4.02 -4.15
C CYS A 31 4.92 5.10 -3.08
N THR A 32 5.59 6.21 -3.41
CA THR A 32 5.74 7.42 -2.57
C THR A 32 4.44 7.81 -1.85
N HIS A 33 3.30 7.59 -2.51
CA HIS A 33 1.98 7.91 -1.97
C HIS A 33 1.55 7.09 -0.74
N LEU A 34 1.90 5.80 -0.64
CA LEU A 34 1.59 5.01 0.57
C LEU A 34 2.49 5.42 1.74
N ASP A 35 3.75 5.74 1.44
CA ASP A 35 4.71 6.21 2.43
C ASP A 35 4.24 7.56 3.03
N GLU A 36 3.85 8.51 2.17
CA GLU A 36 3.25 9.79 2.59
C GLU A 36 2.00 9.59 3.46
N LEU A 37 1.09 8.69 3.05
CA LEU A 37 -0.12 8.42 3.83
C LEU A 37 0.20 7.78 5.18
N MET A 38 1.26 6.97 5.28
CA MET A 38 1.68 6.38 6.56
C MET A 38 2.19 7.42 7.56
N ASP A 39 2.79 8.50 7.09
CA ASP A 39 3.22 9.61 7.97
C ASP A 39 2.03 10.44 8.48
N GLU A 40 0.91 10.44 7.75
CA GLU A 40 -0.28 11.24 8.05
C GLU A 40 -1.37 10.51 8.85
N VAL A 41 -1.28 9.18 8.98
CA VAL A 41 -2.28 8.35 9.66
C VAL A 41 -2.20 8.53 11.17
N ALA A 42 -3.28 9.03 11.77
CA ALA A 42 -3.40 9.17 13.22
C ALA A 42 -3.87 7.86 13.86
N ILE A 43 -3.80 7.79 15.21
CA ILE A 43 -4.43 6.70 15.97
C ILE A 43 -5.93 6.69 15.65
N ASN A 44 -6.48 5.51 15.35
CA ASN A 44 -7.85 5.24 14.86
C ASN A 44 -8.10 5.49 13.37
N ASP A 45 -7.17 6.08 12.62
CA ASP A 45 -7.27 6.09 11.17
C ASP A 45 -6.88 4.73 10.58
N TYR A 46 -7.34 4.46 9.37
CA TYR A 46 -6.89 3.30 8.62
C TYR A 46 -6.65 3.63 7.14
N ILE A 47 -5.69 2.93 6.54
CA ILE A 47 -5.43 3.00 5.12
C ILE A 47 -6.26 1.91 4.43
N ARG A 48 -7.11 2.32 3.49
CA ARG A 48 -7.84 1.42 2.60
C ARG A 48 -7.08 1.25 1.29
N ILE A 49 -6.76 0.00 0.96
CA ILE A 49 -6.13 -0.36 -0.31
C ILE A 49 -7.15 -1.12 -1.16
N THR A 50 -7.57 -0.55 -2.28
CA THR A 50 -8.56 -1.12 -3.20
C THR A 50 -7.87 -1.61 -4.47
N TYR A 51 -8.08 -2.87 -4.84
CA TYR A 51 -7.57 -3.41 -6.09
C TYR A 51 -8.48 -3.01 -7.27
N ASN A 52 -7.92 -2.26 -8.23
CA ASN A 52 -8.65 -1.71 -9.38
C ASN A 52 -8.45 -2.53 -10.67
N GLY A 53 -7.83 -3.71 -10.59
CA GLY A 53 -7.59 -4.57 -11.74
C GLY A 53 -6.17 -4.51 -12.29
N LEU A 54 -6.00 -5.02 -13.52
CA LEU A 54 -4.73 -5.05 -14.24
C LEU A 54 -4.68 -3.92 -15.27
N LYS A 55 -3.59 -3.16 -15.28
CA LYS A 55 -3.28 -2.21 -16.35
C LYS A 55 -2.07 -2.71 -17.12
N LYS A 56 -2.18 -2.73 -18.44
CA LYS A 56 -1.07 -3.07 -19.32
C LYS A 56 -0.11 -1.87 -19.39
N THR A 57 1.14 -2.10 -19.05
CA THR A 57 2.21 -1.10 -19.15
C THR A 57 2.66 -0.95 -20.60
N SER A 58 3.31 0.17 -20.91
CA SER A 58 3.91 0.44 -22.24
C SER A 58 4.88 -0.65 -22.69
N ASN A 59 5.46 -1.39 -21.73
CA ASN A 59 6.43 -2.45 -21.96
C ASN A 59 5.76 -3.83 -22.11
N GLY A 60 4.43 -3.89 -22.20
CA GLY A 60 3.66 -5.12 -22.45
C GLY A 60 3.31 -5.95 -21.21
N TYR A 61 3.85 -5.62 -20.04
CA TYR A 61 3.58 -6.33 -18.79
C TYR A 61 2.27 -5.88 -18.14
N ASN A 62 1.57 -6.81 -17.50
CA ASN A 62 0.38 -6.53 -16.70
C ASN A 62 0.78 -6.13 -15.28
N MET A 63 0.42 -4.92 -14.88
CA MET A 63 0.64 -4.40 -13.54
C MET A 63 -0.69 -4.35 -12.78
N LYS A 64 -0.68 -4.83 -11.53
CA LYS A 64 -1.82 -4.66 -10.62
C LYS A 64 -1.89 -3.19 -10.20
N ILE A 65 -3.05 -2.58 -10.39
CA ILE A 65 -3.31 -1.22 -9.95
C ILE A 65 -4.07 -1.27 -8.63
N PHE A 66 -3.61 -0.47 -7.68
CA PHE A 66 -4.25 -0.28 -6.39
C PHE A 66 -4.57 1.20 -6.21
N ASN A 67 -5.74 1.50 -5.66
CA ASN A 67 -6.02 2.80 -5.07
C ASN A 67 -5.71 2.72 -3.58
N VAL A 68 -5.07 3.75 -3.04
CA VAL A 68 -4.70 3.82 -1.62
C VAL A 68 -5.32 5.10 -1.08
N GLU A 69 -6.13 4.98 -0.04
CA GLU A 69 -6.84 6.12 0.55
C GLU A 69 -6.72 6.04 2.08
N ARG A 70 -6.43 7.17 2.72
CA ARG A 70 -6.67 7.31 4.17
C ARG A 70 -8.17 7.41 4.41
N ARG A 71 -8.66 6.69 5.41
CA ARG A 71 -10.02 6.77 5.92
C ARG A 71 -9.94 7.12 7.40
N ILE A 72 -10.69 8.15 7.77
CA ILE A 72 -10.90 8.49 9.16
C ILE A 72 -11.97 7.54 9.67
N ASN A 73 -11.72 6.91 10.81
CA ASN A 73 -12.77 6.16 11.48
C ASN A 73 -13.59 7.16 12.29
N ASP A 74 -14.60 7.75 11.64
CA ASP A 74 -15.61 8.59 12.30
C ASP A 74 -16.56 7.69 13.11
N GLU A 75 -16.01 6.98 14.10
CA GLU A 75 -16.79 6.53 15.25
C GLU A 75 -16.82 7.71 16.24
N GLU A 76 -17.51 8.79 15.83
CA GLU A 76 -18.05 9.75 16.78
C GLU A 76 -19.24 9.07 17.48
N GLU A 77 -19.04 8.71 18.76
CA GLU A 77 -20.12 8.41 19.72
C GLU A 77 -21.08 9.60 19.88
#